data_AF-A0A8H6L6J7-F1
#
_entry.id   AF-A0A8H6L6J7-F1
#
_cell.length_a   1.000
_cell.length_b   1.000
_cell.length_c   1.000
_cell.angle_alpha   90.00
_cell.angle_beta   90.00
_cell.angle_gamma   90.00
#
_symmetry.space_group_name_H-M   'P 1'
#
loop_
_entity.id
_entity.type
_entity.pdbx_description
1 polymer ?
#
loop_
_entity_poly.entity_id
_entity_poly.type
_entity_poly.pdbx_seq_one_letter_code
_entity_poly.pdbx_strand_id
1 'polypeptide(L)'
;MLTEIRTKLAGYDDLVFRLRKKNAMKRPTRANEDKVFTRACKSVTFTEAQWTFRRDDLVALADDAAEQSWFNFMMAYPKDFAPRLFNGVFQSRERRIKTGPNPDIFIYSPVRMDAFYRATLTVIGTGIVLGPISVPKLLSRNPMLTIYASTQGFSMFCAVFTKTKRDQVFAATGGYCALQVMAMLLGPLMKWI
;
A
#
# COMPACT_ATOMS: atom_id res chain seq x y z
N MET A 1 -31.10 -46.66 -9.36
CA MET A 1 -30.32 -46.44 -8.12
C MET A 1 -28.83 -46.16 -8.38
N LEU A 2 -28.07 -47.07 -9.01
CA LEU A 2 -26.63 -46.85 -9.26
C LEU A 2 -26.31 -45.61 -10.13
N THR A 3 -27.15 -45.34 -11.13
CA THR A 3 -27.02 -44.16 -12.01
C THR A 3 -27.22 -42.85 -11.24
N GLU A 4 -28.21 -42.81 -10.35
CA GLU A 4 -28.52 -41.64 -9.52
C GLU A 4 -27.36 -41.32 -8.56
N ILE A 5 -26.78 -42.36 -7.94
CA ILE A 5 -25.61 -42.22 -7.06
C ILE A 5 -24.43 -41.64 -7.84
N ARG A 6 -24.16 -42.13 -9.06
CA ARG A 6 -23.09 -41.60 -9.92
C ARG A 6 -23.33 -40.14 -10.31
N THR A 7 -24.56 -39.77 -10.65
CA THR A 7 -24.89 -38.36 -10.98
C THR A 7 -24.72 -37.42 -9.79
N LYS A 8 -25.11 -37.86 -8.59
CA LYS A 8 -24.91 -37.06 -7.37
C LYS A 8 -23.42 -36.93 -7.03
N LEU A 9 -22.65 -38.00 -7.17
CA LEU A 9 -21.21 -37.98 -6.90
C LEU A 9 -20.48 -36.98 -7.83
N ALA A 10 -20.79 -37.00 -9.13
CA ALA A 10 -20.25 -36.04 -10.09
C ALA A 10 -20.63 -34.58 -9.73
N GLY A 11 -21.87 -34.36 -9.26
CA GLY A 11 -22.31 -33.05 -8.79
C GLY A 11 -21.57 -32.56 -7.55
N TYR A 12 -21.27 -33.46 -6.59
CA TYR A 12 -20.48 -33.12 -5.41
C TYR A 12 -19.03 -32.77 -5.77
N ASP A 13 -18.40 -33.51 -6.69
CA ASP A 13 -17.04 -33.22 -7.13
C ASP A 13 -16.93 -31.83 -7.78
N ASP A 14 -17.89 -31.45 -8.62
CA ASP A 14 -17.93 -30.10 -9.22
C ASP A 14 -18.11 -29.01 -8.15
N LEU A 15 -19.00 -29.23 -7.17
CA LEU A 15 -19.20 -28.30 -6.05
C LEU A 15 -17.92 -28.13 -5.22
N VAL A 16 -17.22 -29.22 -4.91
CA VAL A 16 -15.95 -29.18 -4.17
C VAL A 16 -14.87 -28.45 -4.97
N PHE A 17 -14.81 -28.67 -6.28
CA PHE A 17 -13.85 -27.98 -7.15
C PHE A 17 -14.12 -26.47 -7.20
N ARG A 18 -15.39 -26.06 -7.35
CA ARG A 18 -15.80 -24.65 -7.31
C ARG A 18 -15.51 -24.00 -5.97
N LEU A 19 -15.77 -24.70 -4.86
CA LEU A 19 -15.45 -24.21 -3.51
C LEU A 19 -13.95 -24.04 -3.30
N ARG A 20 -13.13 -25.00 -3.77
CA ARG A 20 -11.67 -24.86 -3.74
C ARG A 20 -11.20 -23.67 -4.56
N LYS A 21 -11.72 -23.51 -5.77
CA LYS A 21 -11.41 -22.34 -6.63
C LYS A 21 -11.80 -21.04 -5.94
N LYS A 22 -12.96 -20.99 -5.28
CA LYS A 22 -13.41 -19.84 -4.50
C LYS A 22 -12.52 -19.55 -3.30
N ASN A 23 -12.14 -20.57 -2.53
CA ASN A 23 -11.26 -20.41 -1.37
C ASN A 23 -9.82 -20.07 -1.75
N ALA A 24 -9.39 -20.41 -2.98
CA ALA A 24 -8.11 -19.98 -3.51
C ALA A 24 -8.09 -18.49 -3.91
N MET A 25 -9.27 -17.87 -4.12
CA MET A 25 -9.35 -16.44 -4.40
C MET A 25 -9.13 -15.64 -3.12
N LYS A 26 -8.51 -14.46 -3.27
CA LYS A 26 -8.13 -13.61 -2.16
C LYS A 26 -9.37 -13.00 -1.49
N ARG A 27 -9.53 -13.23 -0.19
CA ARG A 27 -10.59 -12.60 0.60
C ARG A 27 -10.35 -11.08 0.71
N PRO A 28 -11.41 -10.27 0.58
CA PRO A 28 -11.32 -8.84 0.83
C PRO A 28 -11.00 -8.54 2.29
N THR A 29 -10.36 -7.39 2.52
CA THR A 29 -10.16 -6.85 3.85
C THR A 29 -11.47 -6.24 4.37
N ARG A 30 -11.71 -6.26 5.70
CA ARG A 30 -12.88 -5.64 6.33
C ARG A 30 -13.16 -4.21 5.85
N ALA A 31 -12.12 -3.39 5.69
CA ALA A 31 -12.27 -2.02 5.18
C ALA A 31 -12.82 -1.95 3.75
N ASN A 32 -12.51 -2.93 2.90
CA ASN A 32 -13.04 -3.01 1.54
C ASN A 32 -14.48 -3.55 1.55
N GLU A 33 -14.79 -4.49 2.45
CA GLU A 33 -16.17 -4.93 2.69
C GLU A 33 -17.04 -3.74 3.08
N ASP A 34 -16.66 -2.98 4.11
CA ASP A 34 -17.42 -1.83 4.61
C ASP A 34 -17.64 -0.75 3.54
N LYS A 35 -16.64 -0.51 2.68
CA LYS A 35 -16.78 0.40 1.53
C LYS A 35 -17.80 -0.10 0.50
N VAL A 36 -17.81 -1.40 0.22
CA VAL A 36 -18.78 -2.02 -0.70
C VAL A 36 -20.18 -1.94 -0.10
N PHE A 37 -20.36 -2.27 1.18
CA PHE A 37 -21.66 -2.17 1.86
C PHE A 37 -22.19 -0.73 1.88
N THR A 38 -21.35 0.23 2.26
CA THR A 38 -21.73 1.64 2.31
C THR A 38 -22.15 2.16 0.92
N ARG A 39 -21.51 1.65 -0.14
CA ARG A 39 -21.78 2.05 -1.51
C ARG A 39 -22.98 1.33 -2.11
N ALA A 40 -23.13 0.04 -1.82
CA ALA A 40 -24.27 -0.77 -2.21
C ALA A 40 -25.57 -0.22 -1.61
N CYS A 41 -25.56 0.19 -0.34
CA CYS A 41 -26.70 0.85 0.30
C CYS A 41 -27.12 2.18 -0.36
N LYS A 42 -26.27 2.82 -1.16
CA LYS A 42 -26.56 4.11 -1.81
C LYS A 42 -27.08 3.98 -3.24
N SER A 43 -26.69 2.96 -4.00
CA SER A 43 -26.97 2.89 -5.44
C SER A 43 -27.66 1.62 -5.92
N VAL A 44 -28.03 0.72 -5.01
CA VAL A 44 -28.62 -0.58 -5.37
C VAL A 44 -30.10 -0.57 -5.01
N THR A 45 -30.94 -0.91 -5.98
CA THR A 45 -32.38 -1.12 -5.76
C THR A 45 -32.58 -2.24 -4.73
N PHE A 46 -33.64 -2.14 -3.91
CA PHE A 46 -33.88 -3.07 -2.80
C PHE A 46 -33.84 -4.56 -3.20
N THR A 47 -34.24 -4.86 -4.44
CA THR A 47 -34.20 -6.19 -5.06
C THR A 47 -32.79 -6.71 -5.36
N GLU A 48 -31.87 -5.86 -5.79
CA GLU A 48 -30.48 -6.24 -6.04
C GLU A 48 -29.63 -6.27 -4.77
N ALA A 49 -30.06 -5.53 -3.74
CA ALA A 49 -29.33 -5.39 -2.50
C ALA A 49 -29.19 -6.76 -1.78
N GLN A 50 -30.23 -7.61 -1.81
CA GLN A 50 -30.20 -8.96 -1.23
C GLN A 50 -29.05 -9.84 -1.74
N TRP A 51 -28.60 -9.64 -2.99
CA TRP A 51 -27.49 -10.40 -3.57
C TRP A 51 -26.13 -9.87 -3.13
N THR A 52 -26.03 -8.57 -2.82
CA THR A 52 -24.76 -7.94 -2.39
C THR A 52 -24.46 -8.14 -0.90
N PHE A 53 -25.43 -8.62 -0.10
CA PHE A 53 -25.29 -8.65 1.36
C PHE A 53 -24.51 -9.85 1.95
N ARG A 54 -24.17 -10.87 1.15
CA ARG A 54 -23.37 -12.01 1.67
C ARG A 54 -21.89 -11.67 1.65
N ARG A 55 -21.35 -11.32 2.84
CA ARG A 55 -19.92 -11.07 3.06
C ARG A 55 -19.02 -12.17 2.50
N ASP A 56 -19.47 -13.42 2.61
CA ASP A 56 -18.72 -14.60 2.16
C ASP A 56 -18.63 -14.74 0.62
N ASP A 57 -19.32 -13.91 -0.15
CA ASP A 57 -19.29 -13.94 -1.62
C ASP A 57 -18.46 -12.83 -2.25
N LEU A 58 -17.97 -11.90 -1.42
CA LEU A 58 -17.08 -10.85 -1.88
C LEU A 58 -15.70 -11.43 -2.14
N VAL A 59 -15.21 -11.25 -3.37
CA VAL A 59 -13.85 -11.62 -3.78
C VAL A 59 -13.09 -10.35 -4.12
N ALA A 60 -11.90 -10.18 -3.55
CA ALA A 60 -11.03 -9.09 -3.95
C ALA A 60 -10.35 -9.42 -5.28
N LEU A 61 -10.66 -8.63 -6.32
CA LEU A 61 -9.97 -8.69 -7.61
C LEU A 61 -8.56 -8.07 -7.58
N ALA A 62 -8.18 -7.43 -6.47
CA ALA A 62 -6.90 -6.74 -6.35
C ALA A 62 -5.87 -7.64 -5.63
N ASP A 63 -4.75 -7.89 -6.30
CA ASP A 63 -3.63 -8.69 -5.78
C ASP A 63 -2.93 -8.05 -4.55
N ASP A 64 -3.27 -6.82 -4.19
CA ASP A 64 -2.42 -5.97 -3.35
C ASP A 64 -3.02 -5.52 -2.00
N ALA A 65 -3.83 -6.36 -1.35
CA ALA A 65 -4.44 -6.04 -0.05
C ALA A 65 -3.44 -5.55 1.04
N ALA A 66 -2.17 -5.95 0.97
CA ALA A 66 -1.14 -5.49 1.91
C ALA A 66 -0.55 -4.11 1.54
N GLU A 67 -0.34 -3.83 0.25
CA GLU A 67 0.18 -2.54 -0.22
C GLU A 67 -0.88 -1.45 -0.13
N GLN A 68 -2.16 -1.81 -0.27
CA GLN A 68 -3.27 -0.86 -0.14
C GLN A 68 -3.51 -0.40 1.30
N SER A 69 -3.11 -1.13 2.35
CA SER A 69 -3.45 -0.76 3.72
C SER A 69 -2.75 0.53 4.19
N TRP A 70 -1.42 0.57 4.09
CA TRP A 70 -0.66 1.77 4.45
C TRP A 70 -0.83 2.88 3.42
N PHE A 71 -0.97 2.52 2.14
CA PHE A 71 -1.22 3.49 1.08
C PHE A 71 -2.57 4.20 1.30
N ASN A 72 -3.63 3.48 1.69
CA ASN A 72 -4.89 4.07 2.07
C ASN A 72 -4.73 5.05 3.24
N PHE A 73 -3.88 4.73 4.23
CA PHE A 73 -3.57 5.64 5.33
C PHE A 73 -2.80 6.89 4.87
N MET A 74 -1.76 6.71 4.05
CA MET A 74 -0.95 7.81 3.51
C MET A 74 -1.74 8.70 2.55
N MET A 75 -2.76 8.15 1.88
CA MET A 75 -3.65 8.88 0.98
C MET A 75 -4.81 9.56 1.71
N ALA A 76 -5.23 9.06 2.87
CA ALA A 76 -6.29 9.67 3.68
C ALA A 76 -5.88 11.07 4.13
N TYR A 77 -4.68 11.21 4.71
CA TYR A 77 -4.15 12.49 5.20
C TYR A 77 -4.16 13.64 4.19
N PRO A 78 -3.52 13.52 3.01
CA PRO A 78 -3.49 14.59 2.02
C PRO A 78 -4.84 14.79 1.32
N LYS A 79 -5.70 13.76 1.26
CA LYS A 79 -7.07 13.90 0.75
C LYS A 79 -7.93 14.77 1.68
N ASP A 80 -7.77 14.59 2.99
CA ASP A 80 -8.49 15.37 4.01
C ASP A 80 -7.91 16.79 4.15
N PHE A 81 -6.58 16.93 4.00
CA PHE A 81 -5.90 18.22 4.13
C PHE A 81 -6.06 19.11 2.89
N ALA A 82 -6.07 18.55 1.67
CA ALA A 82 -6.10 19.33 0.44
C ALA A 82 -6.84 18.63 -0.72
N PRO A 83 -8.17 18.46 -0.64
CA PRO A 83 -8.95 17.70 -1.61
C PRO A 83 -8.86 18.28 -3.04
N ARG A 84 -8.69 19.60 -3.18
CA ARG A 84 -8.61 20.29 -4.49
C ARG A 84 -7.28 20.03 -5.21
N LEU A 85 -6.16 20.05 -4.49
CA LEU A 85 -4.85 19.74 -5.05
C LEU A 85 -4.74 18.26 -5.40
N PHE A 86 -5.24 17.40 -4.51
CA PHE A 86 -5.27 15.97 -4.72
C PHE A 86 -6.08 15.58 -5.97
N ASN A 87 -7.28 16.14 -6.13
CA ASN A 87 -8.12 15.89 -7.31
C ASN A 87 -7.57 16.54 -8.60
N GLY A 88 -6.69 17.54 -8.51
CA GLY A 88 -6.03 18.15 -9.66
C GLY A 88 -4.87 17.31 -10.20
N VAL A 89 -4.06 16.74 -9.31
CA VAL A 89 -2.86 15.97 -9.68
C VAL A 89 -3.23 14.54 -10.12
N PHE A 90 -4.14 13.89 -9.40
CA PHE A 90 -4.41 12.46 -9.56
C PHE A 90 -5.52 12.12 -10.56
N GLN A 91 -6.34 13.09 -10.95
CA GLN A 91 -7.44 12.87 -11.90
C GLN A 91 -7.03 13.33 -13.30
N SER A 92 -6.98 12.41 -14.27
CA SER A 92 -6.73 12.79 -15.68
C SER A 92 -7.93 13.56 -16.25
N ARG A 93 -7.67 14.56 -17.09
CA ARG A 93 -8.69 15.41 -17.74
C ARG A 93 -9.69 14.55 -18.53
N GLU A 94 -9.22 13.48 -19.15
CA GLU A 94 -10.05 12.51 -19.90
C GLU A 94 -10.94 11.65 -19.00
N ARG A 95 -10.50 11.33 -17.78
CA ARG A 95 -11.31 10.55 -16.82
C ARG A 95 -12.33 11.41 -16.11
N ARG A 96 -12.07 12.71 -15.91
CA ARG A 96 -13.09 13.66 -15.45
C ARG A 96 -14.30 13.72 -16.37
N ILE A 97 -14.07 13.61 -17.68
CA ILE A 97 -15.14 13.61 -18.70
C ILE A 97 -15.94 12.30 -18.66
N LYS A 98 -15.25 11.15 -18.45
CA LYS A 98 -15.91 9.83 -18.33
C LYS A 98 -16.60 9.57 -16.99
N THR A 99 -16.28 10.30 -15.93
CA THR A 99 -16.89 10.11 -14.60
C THR A 99 -18.33 10.65 -14.53
N GLY A 100 -18.78 11.48 -15.47
CA GLY A 100 -20.15 12.03 -15.44
C GLY A 100 -20.46 12.80 -14.14
N PRO A 101 -21.73 13.18 -13.89
CA PRO A 101 -22.10 14.04 -12.76
C PRO A 101 -22.02 13.36 -11.38
N ASN A 102 -21.60 12.09 -11.29
CA ASN A 102 -21.65 11.33 -10.05
C ASN A 102 -20.41 11.60 -9.17
N PRO A 103 -20.56 12.26 -8.01
CA PRO A 103 -19.44 12.68 -7.17
C PRO A 103 -18.73 11.54 -6.44
N ASP A 104 -19.25 10.31 -6.48
CA ASP A 104 -18.79 9.21 -5.64
C ASP A 104 -17.83 8.22 -6.35
N ILE A 105 -17.57 8.37 -7.65
CA ILE A 105 -16.72 7.44 -8.43
C ILE A 105 -15.41 8.10 -8.89
N PHE A 106 -14.45 8.20 -8.00
CA PHE A 106 -13.09 8.62 -8.34
C PHE A 106 -12.30 7.44 -8.92
N ILE A 107 -12.23 7.35 -10.25
CA ILE A 107 -11.38 6.38 -10.93
C ILE A 107 -9.99 6.99 -11.10
N TYR A 108 -9.08 6.66 -10.18
CA TYR A 108 -7.69 7.10 -10.25
C TYR A 108 -6.92 6.40 -11.38
N SER A 109 -5.94 7.09 -11.95
CA SER A 109 -5.06 6.49 -12.96
C SER A 109 -3.99 5.65 -12.27
N PRO A 110 -3.88 4.34 -12.56
CA PRO A 110 -2.89 3.47 -11.90
C PRO A 110 -1.46 3.95 -12.16
N VAL A 111 -1.19 4.50 -13.35
CA VAL A 111 0.14 5.01 -13.73
C VAL A 111 0.58 6.20 -12.87
N ARG A 112 -0.34 7.13 -12.56
CA ARG A 112 -0.02 8.30 -11.72
C ARG A 112 0.13 7.92 -10.26
N MET A 113 -0.65 6.94 -9.79
CA MET A 113 -0.54 6.43 -8.42
C MET A 113 0.78 5.69 -8.22
N ASP A 114 1.21 4.87 -9.18
CA ASP A 114 2.52 4.20 -9.11
C ASP A 114 3.68 5.23 -9.15
N ALA A 115 3.60 6.24 -10.01
CA ALA A 115 4.60 7.31 -10.04
C ALA A 115 4.67 8.08 -8.71
N PHE A 116 3.52 8.41 -8.12
CA PHE A 116 3.46 9.08 -6.82
C PHE A 116 3.95 8.20 -5.67
N TYR A 117 3.62 6.91 -5.71
CA TYR A 117 4.11 5.92 -4.77
C TYR A 117 5.63 5.90 -4.78
N ARG A 118 6.24 5.74 -5.97
CA ARG A 118 7.69 5.74 -6.13
C ARG A 118 8.31 7.04 -5.66
N ALA A 119 7.73 8.19 -6.03
CA ALA A 119 8.20 9.50 -5.59
C ALA A 119 8.12 9.70 -4.07
N THR A 120 7.06 9.22 -3.42
CA THR A 120 6.92 9.33 -1.97
C THR A 120 7.90 8.41 -1.26
N LEU A 121 8.06 7.19 -1.76
CA LEU A 121 9.04 6.22 -1.26
C LEU A 121 10.46 6.78 -1.36
N THR A 122 10.80 7.40 -2.49
CA THR A 122 12.13 8.00 -2.68
C THR A 122 12.32 9.21 -1.77
N VAL A 123 11.34 10.11 -1.62
CA VAL A 123 11.45 11.25 -0.71
C VAL A 123 11.64 10.81 0.73
N ILE A 124 10.87 9.83 1.23
CA ILE A 124 11.02 9.33 2.60
C ILE A 124 12.36 8.62 2.76
N GLY A 125 12.73 7.74 1.83
CA GLY A 125 14.01 7.03 1.86
C GLY A 125 15.20 7.99 1.85
N THR A 126 15.19 8.99 0.96
CA THR A 126 16.20 10.04 0.88
C THR A 126 16.22 10.90 2.14
N GLY A 127 15.06 11.25 2.72
CA GLY A 127 14.97 12.00 3.97
C GLY A 127 15.59 11.25 5.16
N ILE A 128 15.32 9.94 5.28
CA ILE A 128 15.93 9.09 6.32
C ILE A 128 17.45 9.03 6.14
N VAL A 129 17.93 8.93 4.90
CA VAL A 129 19.37 8.84 4.60
C VAL A 129 20.10 10.16 4.83
N LEU A 130 19.48 11.29 4.47
CA LEU A 130 20.06 12.63 4.65
C LEU A 130 19.90 13.16 6.08
N GLY A 131 18.97 12.64 6.86
CA GLY A 131 18.75 13.00 8.26
C GLY A 131 20.03 12.97 9.10
N PRO A 132 20.74 11.85 9.22
CA PRO A 132 21.96 11.79 10.02
C PRO A 132 23.14 12.59 9.44
N ILE A 133 23.11 12.95 8.16
CA ILE A 133 24.16 13.80 7.54
C ILE A 133 23.92 15.28 7.87
N SER A 134 22.66 15.69 8.04
CA SER A 134 22.25 17.08 8.28
C SER A 134 22.16 17.45 9.76
N VAL A 135 21.80 16.51 10.63
CA VAL A 135 21.62 16.70 12.08
C VAL A 135 22.90 17.05 12.87
N PRO A 136 24.13 16.62 12.49
CA PRO A 136 25.35 16.98 13.23
C PRO A 136 25.61 18.48 13.27
N LYS A 137 25.03 19.26 12.33
CA LYS A 137 25.20 20.72 12.27
C LYS A 137 24.22 21.50 13.15
N LEU A 138 23.08 20.91 13.53
CA LEU A 138 21.97 21.67 14.12
C LEU A 138 21.63 21.32 15.57
N LEU A 139 21.88 20.09 16.05
CA LEU A 139 21.27 19.67 17.34
C LEU A 139 22.03 18.64 18.21
N SER A 140 23.20 18.13 17.83
CA SER A 140 23.75 16.95 18.50
C SER A 140 24.63 17.27 19.73
N ARG A 141 24.04 17.15 20.92
CA ARG A 141 24.75 16.91 22.20
C ARG A 141 25.25 15.45 22.32
N ASN A 142 24.73 14.51 21.52
CA ASN A 142 25.11 13.07 21.51
C ASN A 142 25.02 12.45 20.09
N PRO A 143 26.13 12.28 19.36
CA PRO A 143 26.12 11.77 17.98
C PRO A 143 25.72 10.29 17.87
N MET A 144 26.05 9.49 18.88
CA MET A 144 25.72 8.04 18.93
C MET A 144 24.20 7.78 18.88
N LEU A 145 23.40 8.58 19.60
CA LEU A 145 21.95 8.41 19.64
C LEU A 145 21.31 8.70 18.28
N THR A 146 21.82 9.72 17.59
CA THR A 146 21.34 10.11 16.25
C THR A 146 21.58 9.01 15.25
N ILE A 147 22.76 8.38 15.31
CA ILE A 147 23.12 7.26 14.43
C ILE A 147 22.23 6.05 14.69
N TYR A 148 22.08 5.69 15.97
CA TYR A 148 21.23 4.57 16.35
C TYR A 148 19.78 4.77 15.90
N ALA A 149 19.20 5.96 16.15
CA ALA A 149 17.83 6.28 15.76
C ALA A 149 17.64 6.28 14.24
N SER A 150 18.59 6.83 13.47
CA SER A 150 18.49 6.83 12.01
C SER A 150 18.60 5.44 11.40
N THR A 151 19.45 4.57 11.97
CA THR A 151 19.64 3.20 11.51
C THR A 151 18.41 2.34 11.81
N GLN A 152 17.82 2.49 13.00
CA GLN A 152 16.55 1.84 13.31
C GLN A 152 15.41 2.32 12.41
N GLY A 153 15.32 3.64 12.17
CA GLY A 153 14.33 4.21 11.25
C GLY A 153 14.46 3.66 9.83
N PHE A 154 15.70 3.56 9.31
CA PHE A 154 15.97 2.99 8.00
C PHE A 154 15.62 1.49 7.93
N SER A 155 15.99 0.71 8.95
CA SER A 155 15.65 -0.72 9.02
C SER A 155 14.15 -0.95 9.05
N MET A 156 13.42 -0.18 9.86
CA MET A 156 11.96 -0.25 9.93
C MET A 156 11.31 0.16 8.61
N PHE A 157 11.84 1.20 7.95
CA PHE A 157 11.41 1.62 6.62
C PHE A 157 11.60 0.47 5.61
N CYS A 158 12.80 -0.09 5.48
CA CYS A 158 13.03 -1.21 4.56
C CYS A 158 12.16 -2.44 4.90
N ALA A 159 11.89 -2.72 6.18
CA ALA A 159 11.03 -3.83 6.56
C ALA A 159 9.56 -3.63 6.16
N VAL A 160 9.04 -2.40 6.23
CA VAL A 160 7.63 -2.09 5.91
C VAL A 160 7.42 -1.91 4.41
N PHE A 161 8.36 -1.28 3.72
CA PHE A 161 8.18 -0.80 2.35
C PHE A 161 8.68 -1.77 1.28
N THR A 162 9.56 -2.70 1.63
CA THR A 162 10.20 -3.58 0.66
C THR A 162 9.76 -5.02 0.89
N LYS A 163 8.89 -5.55 0.02
CA LYS A 163 8.66 -7.01 -0.12
C LYS A 163 9.82 -7.70 -0.85
N THR A 164 11.04 -7.21 -0.69
CA THR A 164 12.23 -7.84 -1.26
C THR A 164 12.71 -8.95 -0.35
N LYS A 165 13.44 -9.91 -0.93
CA LYS A 165 14.07 -11.00 -0.17
C LYS A 165 14.90 -10.39 0.97
N ARG A 166 14.86 -11.02 2.15
CA ARG A 166 15.53 -10.57 3.38
C ARG A 166 16.99 -10.17 3.14
N ASP A 167 17.65 -10.87 2.24
CA ASP A 167 19.05 -10.66 1.85
C ASP A 167 19.33 -9.27 1.27
N GLN A 168 18.39 -8.71 0.50
CA GLN A 168 18.53 -7.38 -0.08
C GLN A 168 18.35 -6.28 0.96
N VAL A 169 17.46 -6.50 1.94
CA VAL A 169 17.28 -5.57 3.06
C VAL A 169 18.54 -5.53 3.92
N PHE A 170 19.12 -6.69 4.23
CA PHE A 170 20.38 -6.76 4.99
C PHE A 170 21.54 -6.06 4.27
N ALA A 171 21.69 -6.30 2.97
CA ALA A 171 22.71 -5.63 2.15
C ALA A 171 22.53 -4.10 2.14
N ALA A 172 21.30 -3.62 1.98
CA ALA A 172 20.99 -2.19 2.00
C ALA A 172 21.27 -1.55 3.37
N THR A 173 20.88 -2.20 4.48
CA THR A 173 21.19 -1.70 5.84
C THR A 173 22.68 -1.69 6.14
N GLY A 174 23.44 -2.70 5.68
CA GLY A 174 24.89 -2.72 5.85
C GLY A 174 25.58 -1.58 5.09
N GLY A 175 25.19 -1.35 3.84
CA GLY A 175 25.68 -0.23 3.04
C GLY A 175 25.34 1.13 3.66
N TYR A 176 24.14 1.28 4.23
CA TYR A 176 23.73 2.49 4.93
C TYR A 176 24.58 2.79 6.16
N CYS A 177 24.83 1.78 7.00
CA CYS A 177 25.72 1.92 8.16
C CYS A 177 27.13 2.34 7.75
N ALA A 178 27.68 1.74 6.68
CA ALA A 178 29.00 2.09 6.16
C ALA A 178 29.05 3.55 5.67
N LEU A 179 28.05 4.00 4.92
CA LEU A 179 27.94 5.40 4.47
C LEU A 179 27.88 6.37 5.65
N GLN A 180 27.16 6.01 6.70
CA GLN A 180 27.00 6.85 7.88
C GLN A 180 28.30 6.98 8.69
N VAL A 181 29.04 5.88 8.85
CA VAL A 181 30.38 5.90 9.47
C VAL A 181 31.35 6.72 8.62
N MET A 182 31.35 6.54 7.30
CA MET A 182 32.19 7.32 6.38
C MET A 182 31.87 8.81 6.44
N ALA A 183 30.60 9.21 6.42
CA ALA A 183 30.19 10.60 6.51
C ALA A 183 30.64 11.23 7.84
N MET A 184 30.60 10.49 8.94
CA MET A 184 31.10 10.94 10.23
C MET A 184 32.63 11.08 10.25
N LEU A 185 33.35 10.19 9.59
CA LEU A 185 34.82 10.18 9.56
C LEU A 185 35.39 11.26 8.61
N LEU A 186 34.67 11.59 7.53
CA LEU A 186 35.00 12.67 6.59
C LEU A 186 34.56 14.06 7.06
N GLY A 187 33.53 14.17 7.89
CA GLY A 187 33.06 15.45 8.43
C GLY A 187 34.13 16.34 9.09
N PRO A 188 35.06 15.79 9.89
CA PRO A 188 36.20 16.52 10.44
C PRO A 188 37.24 16.93 9.38
N LEU A 189 37.48 16.08 8.37
CA LEU A 189 38.46 16.32 7.29
C LEU A 189 38.02 17.48 6.38
N MET A 190 36.72 17.62 6.13
CA MET A 190 36.15 18.72 5.33
C MET A 190 36.11 20.08 6.05
N LYS A 191 36.43 20.16 7.35
CA LYS A 191 36.57 21.44 8.06
C LYS A 191 37.95 22.09 7.90
N TRP A 192 38.91 21.39 7.31
CA TRP A 192 40.30 21.82 7.15
C TRP A 192 40.68 22.18 5.70
N ILE A 193 39.70 22.19 4.79
CA ILE A 193 39.79 22.75 3.43
C ILE A 193 38.86 23.96 3.39
#